data_AF-A0A929HB49-F1
#
_entry.id   AF-A0A929HB49-F1
#
_cell.length_a   1.000
_cell.length_b   1.000
_cell.length_c   1.000
_cell.angle_alpha   90.00
_cell.angle_beta   90.00
_cell.angle_gamma   90.00
#
_symmetry.space_group_name_H-M   'P 1'
#
loop_
_entity.id
_entity.type
_entity.pdbx_description
1 polymer ?
#
loop_
_entity_poly.entity_id
_entity_poly.type
_entity_poly.pdbx_seq_one_letter_code
_entity_poly.pdbx_strand_id
1 'polypeptide(L)'
;MYRKVVEIEVKDIDAIVQQLGGAQHAVIPVLQAIQEKYNYLPEDALRRVCEISDITPAQIVGVASFYSQFRFTPAGQHMIKVCVGTACHVKGAGLVYDAMKRELGLGEGEDTTDSRKYTIEKVNCLGCCTLAPVVQIDEVTYGHVSTSQVGTILSDFESQKGASGKKKFKLADGSEVKGEIRIGLGSCCVASGSDEIRDAVKDTIDRNDLNVKLKHVGCVGMCHQVPLVEIVPANGEPTLYSKVKAADVDQIVQEHFQPEGLLKRLSNKLLNVADTIRDDSRWMGVDRYSLDIREKHVSLFLDKQIPMATEFRGVINPIDIQEYKSRNGFRGLARVLKKMKPAEVIEEITESGIRGRGGGGFPSGKKWKMVAEQPGDVKYIICNGDEGDPGAFMDRMLLESYPYRIIEGMVAAGYAVGAPEGIFYIRAE
;
A
#
# COMPACT_ATOMS: atom_id res chain seq x y z
N MET A 1 22.65 -35.81 6.74
CA MET A 1 21.96 -35.45 5.48
C MET A 1 22.42 -34.06 5.12
N TYR A 2 23.23 -33.93 4.06
CA TYR A 2 24.04 -32.75 3.78
C TYR A 2 23.18 -31.49 3.57
N ARG A 3 23.37 -30.47 4.42
CA ARG A 3 22.85 -29.12 4.21
C ARG A 3 23.38 -28.64 2.85
N LYS A 4 22.49 -28.32 1.90
CA LYS A 4 22.87 -27.49 0.74
C LYS A 4 23.34 -26.15 1.30
N VAL A 5 24.66 -25.99 1.42
CA VAL A 5 25.30 -24.72 1.73
C VAL A 5 24.97 -23.81 0.55
N VAL A 6 24.31 -22.69 0.82
CA VAL A 6 24.11 -21.65 -0.19
C VAL A 6 25.52 -21.20 -0.57
N GLU A 7 25.91 -21.33 -1.84
CA GLU A 7 27.20 -20.80 -2.29
C GLU A 7 27.13 -19.27 -2.19
N ILE A 8 27.89 -18.72 -1.25
CA ILE A 8 27.97 -17.28 -1.03
C ILE A 8 29.03 -16.74 -1.97
N GLU A 9 28.60 -15.91 -2.92
CA GLU A 9 29.52 -15.23 -3.80
C GLU A 9 30.11 -14.01 -3.07
N VAL A 10 31.37 -14.13 -2.65
CA VAL A 10 32.11 -13.08 -1.91
C VAL A 10 32.05 -11.72 -2.62
N LYS A 11 32.07 -11.72 -3.96
CA LYS A 11 32.01 -10.50 -4.79
C LYS A 11 30.72 -9.70 -4.55
N ASP A 12 29.64 -10.36 -4.22
CA ASP A 12 28.36 -9.70 -3.99
C ASP A 12 28.35 -8.92 -2.68
N ILE A 13 28.95 -9.49 -1.63
CA ILE A 13 29.05 -8.81 -0.33
C ILE A 13 29.94 -7.58 -0.44
N ASP A 14 31.06 -7.71 -1.16
CA ASP A 14 31.98 -6.60 -1.43
C ASP A 14 31.27 -5.46 -2.18
N ALA A 15 30.45 -5.79 -3.19
CA ALA A 15 29.67 -4.81 -3.93
C ALA A 15 28.60 -4.12 -3.06
N ILE A 16 27.90 -4.86 -2.19
CA ILE A 16 26.90 -4.31 -1.26
C ILE A 16 27.56 -3.29 -0.31
N VAL A 17 28.68 -3.64 0.31
CA VAL A 17 29.38 -2.73 1.24
C VAL A 17 29.97 -1.53 0.51
N GLN A 18 30.49 -1.72 -0.70
CA GLN A 18 31.01 -0.60 -1.52
C GLN A 18 29.91 0.40 -1.88
N GLN A 19 28.69 -0.08 -2.15
CA GLN A 19 27.56 0.77 -2.53
C GLN A 19 26.94 1.49 -1.33
N LEU A 20 26.72 0.78 -0.21
CA LEU A 20 25.95 1.28 0.93
C LEU A 20 26.83 1.89 2.04
N GLY A 21 28.14 1.68 1.96
CA GLY A 21 29.12 2.13 2.94
C GLY A 21 29.40 1.09 4.02
N GLY A 22 30.57 1.24 4.65
CA GLY A 22 31.07 0.33 5.68
C GLY A 22 31.02 0.87 7.12
N ALA A 23 30.30 1.97 7.36
CA ALA A 23 30.23 2.58 8.68
C ALA A 23 29.01 2.08 9.49
N GLN A 24 28.99 2.35 10.80
CA GLN A 24 27.93 1.89 11.71
C GLN A 24 26.50 2.27 11.27
N HIS A 25 26.31 3.41 10.62
CA HIS A 25 24.97 3.84 10.16
C HIS A 25 24.43 2.98 8.99
N ALA A 26 25.30 2.26 8.29
CA ALA A 26 24.95 1.42 7.14
C ALA A 26 24.53 0.00 7.51
N VAL A 27 24.56 -0.38 8.80
CA VAL A 27 24.29 -1.77 9.24
C VAL A 27 22.92 -2.26 8.76
N ILE A 28 21.84 -1.51 9.00
CA ILE A 28 20.49 -1.94 8.59
C ILE A 28 20.40 -2.09 7.05
N PRO A 29 20.77 -1.10 6.22
CA PRO A 29 20.77 -1.25 4.76
C PRO A 29 21.60 -2.43 4.24
N VAL A 30 22.80 -2.65 4.79
CA VAL A 30 23.68 -3.77 4.39
C VAL A 30 23.02 -5.11 4.70
N LEU A 31 22.44 -5.25 5.91
CA LEU A 31 21.72 -6.47 6.27
C LEU A 31 20.47 -6.69 5.41
N GLN A 32 19.74 -5.64 5.06
CA GLN A 32 18.59 -5.72 4.15
C GLN A 32 19.01 -6.23 2.77
N ALA A 33 20.09 -5.67 2.18
CA ALA A 33 20.59 -6.09 0.87
C ALA A 33 21.09 -7.54 0.85
N ILE A 34 21.76 -7.99 1.92
CA ILE A 34 22.18 -9.38 2.07
C ILE A 34 20.95 -10.30 2.15
N GLN A 35 19.97 -9.94 2.99
CA GLN A 35 18.77 -10.75 3.16
C GLN A 35 17.91 -10.80 1.90
N GLU A 36 17.77 -9.70 1.16
CA GLU A 36 17.05 -9.68 -0.13
C GLU A 36 17.67 -10.67 -1.12
N LYS A 37 19.01 -10.79 -1.11
CA LYS A 37 19.72 -11.70 -2.01
C LYS A 37 19.63 -13.16 -1.59
N TYR A 38 19.80 -13.45 -0.30
CA TYR A 38 19.94 -14.82 0.20
C TYR A 38 18.70 -15.36 0.90
N ASN A 39 17.67 -14.54 1.12
CA ASN A 39 16.47 -14.79 1.94
C ASN A 39 16.75 -15.06 3.43
N TYR A 40 17.97 -14.82 3.89
CA TYR A 40 18.39 -14.81 5.29
C TYR A 40 19.75 -14.10 5.39
N LEU A 41 20.36 -14.10 6.58
CA LEU A 41 21.69 -13.58 6.83
C LEU A 41 22.69 -14.74 7.01
N PRO A 42 23.40 -15.18 5.95
CA PRO A 42 24.39 -16.24 6.06
C PRO A 42 25.58 -15.81 6.92
N GLU A 43 26.07 -16.71 7.77
CA GLU A 43 27.19 -16.44 8.67
C GLU A 43 28.45 -15.98 7.93
N ASP A 44 28.81 -16.64 6.81
CA ASP A 44 30.01 -16.26 6.05
C ASP A 44 29.85 -14.89 5.37
N ALA A 45 28.62 -14.52 4.97
CA ALA A 45 28.34 -13.19 4.42
C ALA A 45 28.52 -12.11 5.50
N LEU A 46 28.01 -12.35 6.71
CA LEU A 46 28.16 -11.43 7.85
C LEU A 46 29.63 -11.29 8.30
N ARG A 47 30.38 -12.40 8.29
CA ARG A 47 31.83 -12.39 8.54
C ARG A 47 32.54 -11.52 7.51
N ARG A 48 32.21 -11.69 6.23
CA ARG A 48 32.79 -10.89 5.14
C ARG A 48 32.51 -9.40 5.32
N VAL A 49 31.29 -9.00 5.70
CA VAL A 49 30.98 -7.60 6.02
C VAL A 49 31.92 -7.06 7.10
N CYS A 50 32.14 -7.82 8.18
CA CYS A 50 33.03 -7.38 9.27
C CYS A 50 34.51 -7.27 8.84
N GLU A 51 34.95 -8.04 7.85
CA GLU A 51 36.33 -8.00 7.36
C GLU A 51 36.64 -6.77 6.51
N ILE A 52 35.64 -6.25 5.78
CA ILE A 52 35.81 -5.19 4.77
C ILE A 52 35.21 -3.84 5.19
N SER A 53 34.72 -3.72 6.43
CA SER A 53 34.04 -2.54 6.92
C SER A 53 34.34 -2.28 8.39
N ASP A 54 33.94 -1.11 8.88
CA ASP A 54 33.99 -0.74 10.29
C ASP A 54 32.80 -1.32 11.09
N ILE A 55 31.96 -2.15 10.45
CA ILE A 55 30.83 -2.82 11.09
C ILE A 55 31.33 -4.02 11.88
N THR A 56 31.06 -4.02 13.18
CA THR A 56 31.47 -5.08 14.10
C THR A 56 30.43 -6.20 14.20
N PRO A 57 30.83 -7.42 14.58
CA PRO A 57 29.90 -8.52 14.85
C PRO A 57 28.85 -8.16 15.91
N ALA A 58 29.22 -7.40 16.93
CA ALA A 58 28.31 -6.97 17.99
C ALA A 58 27.20 -6.04 17.46
N GLN A 59 27.53 -5.14 16.53
CA GLN A 59 26.54 -4.28 15.88
C GLN A 59 25.59 -5.09 15.00
N ILE A 60 26.12 -6.04 14.22
CA ILE A 60 25.29 -6.93 13.40
C ILE A 60 24.33 -7.74 14.29
N VAL A 61 24.84 -8.42 15.30
CA VAL A 61 24.02 -9.23 16.20
C VAL A 61 23.01 -8.37 16.95
N GLY A 62 23.42 -7.20 17.45
CA GLY A 62 22.52 -6.28 18.14
C GLY A 62 21.35 -5.82 17.27
N VAL A 63 21.61 -5.46 16.01
CA VAL A 63 20.56 -5.05 15.07
C VAL A 63 19.70 -6.24 14.62
N ALA A 64 20.33 -7.32 14.13
CA ALA A 64 19.63 -8.45 13.55
C ALA A 64 18.85 -9.30 14.57
N SER A 65 19.23 -9.27 15.86
CA SER A 65 18.43 -9.89 16.93
C SER A 65 17.31 -9.00 17.47
N PHE A 66 17.41 -7.68 17.29
CA PHE A 66 16.41 -6.73 17.74
C PHE A 66 15.24 -6.59 16.75
N TYR A 67 15.54 -6.45 15.46
CA TYR A 67 14.51 -6.33 14.43
C TYR A 67 14.04 -7.69 13.95
N SER A 68 12.76 -8.00 14.15
CA SER A 68 12.15 -9.28 13.77
C SER A 68 12.18 -9.57 12.26
N GLN A 69 12.42 -8.55 11.43
CA GLN A 69 12.55 -8.72 9.98
C GLN A 69 13.81 -9.51 9.59
N PHE A 70 14.87 -9.49 10.41
CA PHE A 70 16.14 -10.12 10.08
C PHE A 70 16.17 -11.58 10.54
N ARG A 71 16.62 -12.47 9.66
CA ARG A 71 16.63 -13.91 9.90
C ARG A 71 18.04 -14.47 9.80
N PHE A 72 18.47 -15.19 10.84
CA PHE A 72 19.71 -15.97 10.80
C PHE A 72 19.51 -17.38 10.22
N THR A 73 18.26 -17.84 10.14
CA THR A 73 17.91 -19.15 9.59
C THR A 73 17.44 -19.01 8.15
N PRO A 74 17.82 -19.94 7.26
CA PRO A 74 17.36 -19.92 5.87
C PRO A 74 15.83 -19.88 5.79
N ALA A 75 15.29 -18.89 5.08
CA ALA A 75 13.88 -18.86 4.72
C ALA A 75 13.65 -19.60 3.39
N GLY A 76 12.39 -19.94 3.14
CA GLY A 76 11.92 -20.40 1.85
C GLY A 76 11.86 -19.27 0.83
N GLN A 77 11.54 -19.63 -0.40
CA GLN A 77 11.41 -18.68 -1.51
C GLN A 77 10.29 -17.65 -1.32
N HIS A 78 9.27 -17.99 -0.54
CA HIS A 78 8.10 -17.15 -0.28
C HIS A 78 7.80 -17.04 1.20
N MET A 79 7.48 -15.83 1.65
CA MET A 79 7.17 -15.51 3.03
C MET A 79 5.65 -15.38 3.23
N ILE A 80 5.10 -16.21 4.11
CA ILE A 80 3.70 -16.17 4.53
C ILE A 80 3.62 -15.51 5.90
N LYS A 81 3.09 -14.30 5.96
CA LYS A 81 2.85 -13.53 7.18
C LYS A 81 1.39 -13.63 7.59
N VAL A 82 1.12 -14.26 8.74
CA VAL A 82 -0.24 -14.32 9.31
C VAL A 82 -0.38 -13.25 10.38
N CYS A 83 -1.28 -12.30 10.19
CA CYS A 83 -1.54 -11.26 11.16
C CYS A 83 -2.26 -11.84 12.39
N VAL A 84 -1.65 -11.69 13.57
CA VAL A 84 -2.21 -12.13 14.86
C VAL A 84 -2.49 -10.96 15.81
N GLY A 85 -2.50 -9.73 15.28
CA GLY A 85 -2.91 -8.54 16.03
C GLY A 85 -4.35 -8.60 16.50
N THR A 86 -4.72 -7.70 17.41
CA THR A 86 -5.99 -7.73 18.17
C THR A 86 -7.22 -8.04 17.31
N ALA A 87 -7.42 -7.32 16.20
CA ALA A 87 -8.56 -7.54 15.31
C ALA A 87 -8.56 -8.94 14.67
N CYS A 88 -7.40 -9.41 14.20
CA CYS A 88 -7.23 -10.72 13.59
C CYS A 88 -7.34 -11.84 14.64
N HIS A 89 -6.77 -11.63 15.83
CA HIS A 89 -6.87 -12.56 16.95
C HIS A 89 -8.33 -12.82 17.34
N VAL A 90 -9.12 -11.76 17.52
CA VAL A 90 -10.56 -11.85 17.85
C VAL A 90 -11.35 -12.56 16.74
N LYS A 91 -10.90 -12.45 15.49
CA LYS A 91 -11.49 -13.13 14.32
C LYS A 91 -10.95 -14.55 14.10
N GLY A 92 -10.12 -15.08 14.99
CA GLY A 92 -9.65 -16.47 14.94
C GLY A 92 -8.39 -16.70 14.11
N ALA A 93 -7.54 -15.68 13.91
CA ALA A 93 -6.30 -15.81 13.12
C ALA A 93 -5.33 -16.89 13.61
N GLY A 94 -5.37 -17.27 14.90
CA GLY A 94 -4.61 -18.42 15.40
C GLY A 94 -4.98 -19.72 14.69
N LEU A 95 -6.27 -19.94 14.47
CA LEU A 95 -6.78 -21.12 13.75
C LEU A 95 -6.35 -21.10 12.28
N VAL A 96 -6.30 -19.91 11.67
CA VAL A 96 -5.82 -19.72 10.29
C VAL A 96 -4.34 -20.07 10.18
N TYR A 97 -3.51 -19.59 11.13
CA TYR A 97 -2.09 -19.94 11.19
C TYR A 97 -1.88 -21.46 11.33
N ASP A 98 -2.62 -22.10 12.24
CA ASP A 98 -2.51 -23.54 12.44
C ASP A 98 -2.99 -24.33 11.21
N ALA A 99 -4.03 -23.86 10.52
CA ALA A 99 -4.49 -24.44 9.26
C ALA A 99 -3.45 -24.30 8.15
N MET A 100 -2.81 -23.12 8.01
CA MET A 100 -1.70 -22.90 7.07
C MET A 100 -0.53 -23.85 7.36
N LYS A 101 -0.13 -24.00 8.63
CA LYS A 101 0.94 -24.95 8.99
C LYS A 101 0.62 -26.39 8.59
N ARG A 102 -0.61 -26.84 8.85
CA ARG A 102 -1.05 -28.19 8.45
C ARG A 102 -1.02 -28.37 6.93
N GLU A 103 -1.51 -27.39 6.17
CA GLU A 103 -1.51 -27.44 4.71
C GLU A 103 -0.09 -27.47 4.13
N LEU A 104 0.85 -26.75 4.76
CA LEU A 104 2.26 -26.71 4.38
C LEU A 104 3.06 -27.94 4.86
N GLY A 105 2.47 -28.82 5.67
CA GLY A 105 3.13 -30.00 6.24
C GLY A 105 4.18 -29.66 7.32
N LEU A 106 4.06 -28.51 8.00
CA LEU A 106 5.01 -28.05 9.01
C LEU A 106 4.68 -28.57 10.41
N GLY A 107 5.66 -29.21 11.07
CA GLY A 107 5.57 -29.71 12.44
C GLY A 107 5.64 -28.62 13.52
N GLU A 108 5.59 -29.01 14.79
CA GLU A 108 5.77 -28.07 15.91
C GLU A 108 7.19 -27.47 15.90
N GLY A 109 7.30 -26.15 16.05
CA GLY A 109 8.59 -25.44 15.98
C GLY A 109 9.14 -25.21 14.57
N GLU A 110 8.62 -25.88 13.55
CA GLU A 110 9.00 -25.64 12.15
C GLU A 110 8.23 -24.45 11.57
N ASP A 111 8.95 -23.60 10.85
CA ASP A 111 8.41 -22.44 10.16
C ASP A 111 8.69 -22.45 8.65
N THR A 112 9.52 -23.36 8.17
CA THR A 112 10.01 -23.40 6.78
C THR A 112 9.87 -24.80 6.23
N THR A 113 9.24 -24.89 5.05
CA THR A 113 8.98 -26.18 4.37
C THR A 113 10.27 -26.88 3.97
N ASP A 114 10.27 -28.22 3.95
CA ASP A 114 11.44 -29.03 3.53
C ASP A 114 11.92 -28.69 2.11
N SER A 115 10.97 -28.35 1.22
CA SER A 115 11.25 -27.90 -0.14
C SER A 115 11.88 -26.52 -0.21
N ARG A 116 11.97 -25.79 0.91
CA ARG A 116 12.31 -24.37 1.01
C ARG A 116 11.48 -23.49 0.08
N LYS A 117 10.23 -23.87 -0.15
CA LYS A 117 9.31 -23.09 -0.97
C LYS A 117 8.66 -21.98 -0.17
N TYR A 118 8.16 -22.30 1.02
CA TYR A 118 7.51 -21.36 1.91
C TYR A 118 8.16 -21.32 3.29
N THR A 119 8.11 -20.13 3.88
CA THR A 119 8.30 -19.88 5.31
C THR A 119 7.09 -19.14 5.86
N ILE A 120 6.58 -19.54 7.02
CA ILE A 120 5.41 -18.95 7.65
C ILE A 120 5.76 -18.32 9.00
N GLU A 121 5.28 -17.10 9.24
CA GLU A 121 5.47 -16.39 10.50
C GLU A 121 4.20 -15.70 10.98
N LYS A 122 4.15 -15.44 12.28
CA LYS A 122 3.12 -14.60 12.90
C LYS A 122 3.62 -13.17 12.94
N VAL A 123 2.80 -12.23 12.50
CA VAL A 123 3.09 -10.79 12.58
C VAL A 123 2.05 -10.08 13.43
N ASN A 124 2.46 -9.01 14.12
CA ASN A 124 1.54 -8.28 15.00
C ASN A 124 0.48 -7.50 14.21
N CYS A 125 0.85 -6.78 13.16
CA CYS A 125 -0.11 -5.99 12.40
C CYS A 125 0.36 -5.80 10.96
N LEU A 126 -0.54 -6.08 10.00
CA LEU A 126 -0.37 -5.78 8.57
C LEU A 126 -1.12 -4.50 8.15
N GLY A 127 -1.55 -3.67 9.10
CA GLY A 127 -2.26 -2.41 8.83
C GLY A 127 -3.64 -2.53 8.17
N CYS A 128 -4.18 -3.74 7.95
CA CYS A 128 -5.43 -3.96 7.22
C CYS A 128 -6.56 -4.52 8.11
N CYS A 129 -6.74 -3.98 9.31
CA CYS A 129 -7.62 -4.56 10.33
C CYS A 129 -9.09 -4.70 9.91
N THR A 130 -9.58 -3.92 8.94
CA THR A 130 -10.95 -4.09 8.39
C THR A 130 -11.14 -5.40 7.64
N LEU A 131 -10.04 -6.00 7.16
CA LEU A 131 -10.01 -7.25 6.42
C LEU A 131 -9.67 -8.46 7.30
N ALA A 132 -9.69 -8.32 8.62
CA ALA A 132 -9.34 -9.41 9.52
C ALA A 132 -10.22 -10.68 9.35
N PRO A 133 -9.65 -11.90 9.44
CA PRO A 133 -8.21 -12.22 9.53
C PRO A 133 -7.44 -11.96 8.23
N VAL A 134 -6.19 -11.51 8.34
CA VAL A 134 -5.35 -11.15 7.19
C VAL A 134 -4.13 -12.07 7.11
N VAL A 135 -3.83 -12.56 5.90
CA VAL A 135 -2.60 -13.28 5.56
C VAL A 135 -1.95 -12.56 4.39
N GLN A 136 -0.64 -12.38 4.42
CA GLN A 136 0.14 -11.84 3.32
C GLN A 136 1.12 -12.92 2.84
N ILE A 137 1.22 -13.15 1.54
CA ILE A 137 2.24 -13.99 0.90
C ILE A 137 3.08 -13.09 0.01
N ASP A 138 4.33 -12.88 0.38
CA ASP A 138 5.21 -11.84 -0.19
C ASP A 138 4.51 -10.46 -0.22
N GLU A 139 4.20 -9.94 -1.40
CA GLU A 139 3.52 -8.66 -1.59
C GLU A 139 1.99 -8.80 -1.68
N VAL A 140 1.47 -10.03 -1.79
CA VAL A 140 0.03 -10.29 -2.00
C VAL A 140 -0.67 -10.42 -0.67
N THR A 141 -1.70 -9.59 -0.45
CA THR A 141 -2.46 -9.58 0.81
C THR A 141 -3.85 -10.19 0.62
N TYR A 142 -4.19 -11.15 1.46
CA TYR A 142 -5.47 -11.85 1.50
C TYR A 142 -6.27 -11.42 2.73
N GLY A 143 -7.46 -10.85 2.49
CA GLY A 143 -8.41 -10.47 3.52
C GLY A 143 -9.47 -11.54 3.81
N HIS A 144 -10.14 -11.40 4.96
CA HIS A 144 -11.25 -12.22 5.43
C HIS A 144 -10.95 -13.72 5.43
N VAL A 145 -9.71 -14.08 5.73
CA VAL A 145 -9.22 -15.46 5.61
C VAL A 145 -9.86 -16.33 6.69
N SER A 146 -10.45 -17.43 6.25
CA SER A 146 -10.92 -18.53 7.10
C SER A 146 -10.07 -19.78 6.91
N THR A 147 -10.18 -20.73 7.84
CA THR A 147 -9.44 -22.00 7.80
C THR A 147 -9.73 -22.83 6.54
N SER A 148 -10.94 -22.73 5.98
CA SER A 148 -11.32 -23.46 4.76
C SER A 148 -10.74 -22.86 3.47
N GLN A 149 -10.28 -21.59 3.51
CA GLN A 149 -9.74 -20.90 2.33
C GLN A 149 -8.23 -21.08 2.16
N VAL A 150 -7.54 -21.68 3.15
CA VAL A 150 -6.08 -21.80 3.17
C VAL A 150 -5.54 -22.48 1.91
N GLY A 151 -6.08 -23.64 1.53
CA GLY A 151 -5.66 -24.34 0.31
C GLY A 151 -5.92 -23.54 -0.97
N THR A 152 -7.06 -22.84 -1.04
CA THR A 152 -7.38 -21.95 -2.17
C THR A 152 -6.40 -20.80 -2.29
N ILE A 153 -6.02 -20.17 -1.17
CA ILE A 153 -5.06 -19.05 -1.14
C ILE A 153 -3.69 -19.50 -1.66
N LEU A 154 -3.19 -20.66 -1.21
CA LEU A 154 -1.91 -21.19 -1.69
C LEU A 154 -1.96 -21.52 -3.19
N SER A 155 -3.07 -22.10 -3.67
CA SER A 155 -3.26 -22.38 -5.09
C SER A 155 -3.37 -21.12 -5.93
N ASP A 156 -4.07 -20.09 -5.43
CA ASP A 156 -4.19 -18.80 -6.08
C ASP A 156 -2.81 -18.14 -6.23
N PHE A 157 -2.05 -18.03 -5.14
CA PHE A 157 -0.69 -17.47 -5.17
C PHE A 157 0.22 -18.17 -6.19
N GLU A 158 0.15 -19.50 -6.26
CA GLU A 158 0.91 -20.29 -7.24
C GLU A 158 0.46 -20.06 -8.68
N SER A 159 -0.84 -19.84 -8.90
CA SER A 159 -1.37 -19.55 -10.24
C SER A 159 -0.96 -18.18 -10.78
N GLN A 160 -0.65 -17.23 -9.89
CA GLN A 160 -0.21 -15.89 -10.24
C GLN A 160 1.29 -15.83 -10.62
N LYS A 161 2.06 -16.92 -10.43
CA LYS A 161 3.46 -17.03 -10.88
C LYS A 161 3.57 -17.02 -12.41
N GLY A 162 3.69 -15.83 -12.97
CA GLY A 162 3.83 -15.59 -14.41
C GLY A 162 3.23 -14.27 -14.87
N ALA A 163 2.35 -13.66 -14.08
CA ALA A 163 1.73 -12.38 -14.38
C ALA A 163 2.61 -11.17 -13.99
N SER A 164 3.95 -11.25 -14.18
CA SER A 164 4.83 -10.08 -14.05
C SER A 164 4.71 -9.20 -15.30
N GLY A 165 3.58 -8.52 -15.43
CA GLY A 165 3.41 -7.44 -16.38
C GLY A 165 3.39 -6.11 -15.67
N LYS A 166 4.52 -5.37 -15.67
CA LYS A 166 4.48 -3.91 -15.52
C LYS A 166 3.68 -3.35 -16.71
N LYS A 167 2.36 -3.32 -16.61
CA LYS A 167 1.48 -2.83 -17.67
C LYS A 167 1.50 -1.31 -17.61
N LYS A 168 2.19 -0.70 -18.59
CA LYS A 168 2.24 0.76 -18.79
C LYS A 168 0.82 1.32 -18.88
N PHE A 169 0.54 2.36 -18.09
CA PHE A 169 -0.64 3.21 -18.28
C PHE A 169 -0.51 3.93 -19.62
N LYS A 170 -1.50 3.81 -20.50
CA LYS A 170 -1.64 4.76 -21.61
C LYS A 170 -2.09 6.10 -21.01
N LEU A 171 -1.27 7.12 -21.16
CA LEU A 171 -1.71 8.50 -20.97
C LEU A 171 -2.76 8.82 -22.04
N ALA A 172 -3.85 9.46 -21.63
CA ALA A 172 -4.92 9.88 -22.52
C ALA A 172 -4.36 10.76 -23.65
N ASP A 173 -4.74 10.45 -24.88
CA ASP A 173 -4.20 11.00 -26.14
C ASP A 173 -4.78 12.38 -26.52
N GLY A 174 -5.27 13.14 -25.55
CA GLY A 174 -5.83 14.47 -25.79
C GLY A 174 -7.17 14.47 -26.54
N SER A 175 -7.81 13.32 -26.75
CA SER A 175 -9.21 13.23 -27.18
C SER A 175 -10.16 13.55 -26.01
N GLU A 176 -11.34 14.14 -26.29
CA GLU A 176 -12.39 14.32 -25.29
C GLU A 176 -12.88 12.94 -24.81
N VAL A 177 -12.51 12.60 -23.58
CA VAL A 177 -12.88 11.33 -22.96
C VAL A 177 -14.35 11.40 -22.50
N LYS A 178 -15.14 10.34 -22.74
CA LYS A 178 -16.57 10.30 -22.35
C LYS A 178 -16.81 10.20 -20.85
N GLY A 179 -15.76 9.95 -20.08
CA GLY A 179 -15.77 9.89 -18.63
C GLY A 179 -14.54 9.18 -18.08
N GLU A 180 -14.55 8.99 -16.77
CA GLU A 180 -13.50 8.36 -15.99
C GLU A 180 -14.09 7.22 -15.13
N ILE A 181 -13.37 6.12 -14.99
CA ILE A 181 -13.67 5.04 -14.05
C ILE A 181 -12.57 5.04 -13.01
N ARG A 182 -12.92 5.25 -11.74
CA ARG A 182 -11.99 5.33 -10.62
C ARG A 182 -12.05 4.08 -9.78
N ILE A 183 -10.87 3.56 -9.46
CA ILE A 183 -10.70 2.39 -8.60
C ILE A 183 -9.60 2.69 -7.59
N GLY A 184 -9.90 2.44 -6.31
CA GLY A 184 -8.89 2.51 -5.25
C GLY A 184 -7.94 1.32 -5.37
N LEU A 185 -6.62 1.58 -5.48
CA LEU A 185 -5.58 0.54 -5.53
C LEU A 185 -4.53 0.69 -4.41
N GLY A 186 -4.89 1.35 -3.31
CA GLY A 186 -4.14 1.23 -2.05
C GLY A 186 -4.21 -0.21 -1.52
N SER A 187 -3.28 -0.61 -0.65
CA SER A 187 -3.08 -2.02 -0.28
C SER A 187 -4.33 -2.66 0.35
N CYS A 188 -5.15 -1.89 1.10
CA CYS A 188 -6.47 -2.38 1.58
C CYS A 188 -7.45 -2.73 0.44
N CYS A 189 -7.45 -1.92 -0.62
CA CYS A 189 -8.38 -2.11 -1.73
C CYS A 189 -7.94 -3.29 -2.58
N VAL A 190 -6.63 -3.38 -2.88
CA VAL A 190 -6.03 -4.53 -3.57
C VAL A 190 -6.30 -5.82 -2.81
N ALA A 191 -6.09 -5.81 -1.48
CA ALA A 191 -6.37 -6.97 -0.63
C ALA A 191 -7.84 -7.43 -0.60
N SER A 192 -8.76 -6.57 -1.06
CA SER A 192 -10.18 -6.89 -1.18
C SER A 192 -10.58 -7.32 -2.60
N GLY A 193 -9.62 -7.38 -3.54
CA GLY A 193 -9.84 -7.78 -4.93
C GLY A 193 -9.88 -6.64 -5.94
N SER A 194 -9.59 -5.39 -5.58
CA SER A 194 -9.65 -4.25 -6.53
C SER A 194 -8.76 -4.40 -7.77
N ASP A 195 -7.68 -5.20 -7.70
CA ASP A 195 -6.81 -5.44 -8.85
C ASP A 195 -7.47 -6.30 -9.93
N GLU A 196 -8.27 -7.29 -9.53
CA GLU A 196 -9.09 -8.09 -10.46
C GLU A 196 -10.16 -7.20 -11.12
N ILE A 197 -10.76 -6.29 -10.35
CA ILE A 197 -11.74 -5.33 -10.87
C ILE A 197 -11.11 -4.38 -11.88
N ARG A 198 -9.89 -3.90 -11.60
CA ARG A 198 -9.13 -3.05 -12.52
C ARG A 198 -8.84 -3.76 -13.84
N ASP A 199 -8.39 -5.01 -13.77
CA ASP A 199 -8.08 -5.80 -14.97
C ASP A 199 -9.35 -6.10 -15.76
N ALA A 200 -10.44 -6.48 -15.10
CA ALA A 200 -11.75 -6.63 -15.73
C ALA A 200 -12.21 -5.33 -16.41
N VAL A 201 -12.11 -4.17 -15.73
CA VAL A 201 -12.52 -2.87 -16.32
C VAL A 201 -11.69 -2.56 -17.55
N LYS A 202 -10.38 -2.80 -17.48
CA LYS A 202 -9.50 -2.59 -18.63
C LYS A 202 -9.89 -3.47 -19.81
N ASP A 203 -10.12 -4.75 -19.58
CA ASP A 203 -10.53 -5.69 -20.61
C ASP A 203 -11.90 -5.31 -21.20
N THR A 204 -12.84 -4.83 -20.39
CA THR A 204 -14.13 -4.30 -20.85
C THR A 204 -13.97 -3.05 -21.72
N ILE A 205 -13.11 -2.10 -21.32
CA ILE A 205 -12.80 -0.88 -22.10
C ILE A 205 -12.21 -1.25 -23.45
N ASP A 206 -11.18 -2.11 -23.46
CA ASP A 206 -10.45 -2.51 -24.67
C ASP A 206 -11.36 -3.33 -25.62
N ARG A 207 -12.11 -4.29 -25.08
CA ARG A 207 -13.04 -5.14 -25.87
C ARG A 207 -14.18 -4.37 -26.50
N ASN A 208 -14.69 -3.35 -25.80
CA ASN A 208 -15.82 -2.54 -26.28
C ASN A 208 -15.38 -1.24 -26.97
N ASP A 209 -14.08 -1.00 -27.15
CA ASP A 209 -13.54 0.19 -27.81
C ASP A 209 -14.10 1.48 -27.20
N LEU A 210 -14.10 1.55 -25.87
CA LEU A 210 -14.68 2.65 -25.10
C LEU A 210 -13.67 3.78 -24.92
N ASN A 211 -14.07 4.99 -25.27
CA ASN A 211 -13.28 6.20 -25.00
C ASN A 211 -13.50 6.69 -23.55
N VAL A 212 -12.96 5.92 -22.58
CA VAL A 212 -13.12 6.15 -21.12
C VAL A 212 -11.77 6.00 -20.44
N LYS A 213 -11.47 6.87 -19.47
CA LYS A 213 -10.21 6.84 -18.72
C LYS A 213 -10.34 5.96 -17.47
N LEU A 214 -9.58 4.87 -17.40
CA LEU A 214 -9.39 4.16 -16.14
C LEU A 214 -8.36 4.92 -15.28
N LYS A 215 -8.74 5.28 -14.06
CA LYS A 215 -7.90 6.02 -13.12
C LYS A 215 -7.71 5.27 -11.81
N HIS A 216 -6.45 5.13 -11.43
CA HIS A 216 -6.06 4.76 -10.07
C HIS A 216 -6.25 5.97 -9.13
N VAL A 217 -7.03 5.78 -8.07
CA VAL A 217 -7.17 6.74 -6.98
C VAL A 217 -6.63 6.17 -5.66
N GLY A 218 -6.25 7.06 -4.74
CA GLY A 218 -5.82 6.66 -3.40
C GLY A 218 -6.96 6.08 -2.55
N CYS A 219 -6.77 6.07 -1.23
CA CYS A 219 -7.74 5.55 -0.28
C CYS A 219 -9.13 6.17 -0.48
N VAL A 220 -10.12 5.29 -0.58
CA VAL A 220 -11.54 5.63 -0.76
C VAL A 220 -12.26 5.90 0.56
N GLY A 221 -11.60 5.63 1.70
CA GLY A 221 -12.10 5.94 3.05
C GLY A 221 -13.17 4.99 3.60
N MET A 222 -13.59 3.96 2.85
CA MET A 222 -14.63 3.00 3.27
C MET A 222 -14.17 1.55 3.09
N CYS A 223 -13.13 1.16 3.83
CA CYS A 223 -12.51 -0.17 3.70
C CYS A 223 -13.43 -1.36 4.05
N HIS A 224 -14.65 -1.14 4.52
CA HIS A 224 -15.65 -2.20 4.76
C HIS A 224 -16.62 -2.39 3.59
N GLN A 225 -16.54 -1.53 2.56
CA GLN A 225 -17.38 -1.54 1.37
C GLN A 225 -16.58 -1.81 0.08
N VAL A 226 -15.26 -1.95 0.17
CA VAL A 226 -14.38 -2.25 -0.98
C VAL A 226 -14.60 -3.69 -1.48
N PRO A 227 -14.33 -4.01 -2.76
CA PRO A 227 -13.89 -3.10 -3.84
C PRO A 227 -14.93 -2.04 -4.22
N LEU A 228 -14.46 -0.79 -4.37
CA LEU A 228 -15.29 0.33 -4.81
C LEU A 228 -14.94 0.72 -6.25
N VAL A 229 -15.96 0.94 -7.06
CA VAL A 229 -15.83 1.47 -8.42
C VAL A 229 -16.67 2.73 -8.53
N GLU A 230 -16.04 3.86 -8.81
CA GLU A 230 -16.73 5.11 -9.09
C GLU A 230 -16.72 5.39 -10.60
N ILE A 231 -17.90 5.55 -11.19
CA ILE A 231 -18.09 5.93 -12.58
C ILE A 231 -18.34 7.43 -12.63
N VAL A 232 -17.54 8.17 -13.41
CA VAL A 232 -17.59 9.62 -13.55
C VAL A 232 -17.80 9.99 -15.01
N PRO A 233 -19.05 10.11 -15.49
CA PRO A 233 -19.33 10.54 -16.85
C PRO A 233 -18.80 11.97 -17.13
N ALA A 234 -18.47 12.28 -18.38
CA ALA A 234 -18.12 13.66 -18.78
C ALA A 234 -19.30 14.62 -18.60
N ASN A 235 -20.52 14.10 -18.81
CA ASN A 235 -21.78 14.80 -18.58
C ASN A 235 -22.69 13.91 -17.72
N GLY A 236 -22.99 14.34 -16.51
CA GLY A 236 -23.86 13.62 -15.57
C GLY A 236 -23.23 13.46 -14.19
N GLU A 237 -24.01 12.92 -13.26
CA GLU A 237 -23.56 12.72 -11.90
C GLU A 237 -22.71 11.45 -11.77
N PRO A 238 -21.61 11.49 -11.00
CA PRO A 238 -20.85 10.29 -10.77
C PRO A 238 -21.66 9.26 -9.93
N THR A 239 -21.36 7.98 -10.12
CA THR A 239 -22.07 6.86 -9.48
C THR A 239 -21.05 5.96 -8.81
N LEU A 240 -21.28 5.62 -7.53
CA LEU A 240 -20.41 4.75 -6.76
C LEU A 240 -21.04 3.38 -6.59
N TYR A 241 -20.29 2.34 -6.92
CA TYR A 241 -20.63 0.94 -6.73
C TYR A 241 -19.77 0.36 -5.63
N SER A 242 -20.39 -0.43 -4.74
CA SER A 242 -19.68 -1.08 -3.64
C SER A 242 -19.71 -2.60 -3.70
N LYS A 243 -18.72 -3.24 -3.06
CA LYS A 243 -18.52 -4.69 -3.05
C LYS A 243 -18.57 -5.30 -4.45
N VAL A 244 -18.01 -4.59 -5.41
CA VAL A 244 -18.03 -4.97 -6.83
C VAL A 244 -17.19 -6.23 -7.03
N LYS A 245 -17.72 -7.21 -7.76
CA LYS A 245 -16.99 -8.40 -8.21
C LYS A 245 -16.60 -8.24 -9.68
N ALA A 246 -15.59 -8.99 -10.11
CA ALA A 246 -15.11 -8.91 -11.50
C ALA A 246 -16.22 -9.20 -12.53
N ALA A 247 -17.14 -10.11 -12.22
CA ALA A 247 -18.28 -10.44 -13.06
C ALA A 247 -19.28 -9.26 -13.24
N ASP A 248 -19.36 -8.35 -12.27
CA ASP A 248 -20.30 -7.22 -12.32
C ASP A 248 -19.80 -6.09 -13.24
N VAL A 249 -18.49 -6.07 -13.52
CA VAL A 249 -17.81 -4.97 -14.21
C VAL A 249 -18.37 -4.71 -15.60
N ASP A 250 -18.58 -5.77 -16.38
CA ASP A 250 -19.09 -5.64 -17.73
C ASP A 250 -20.43 -4.91 -17.78
N GLN A 251 -21.35 -5.30 -16.88
CA GLN A 251 -22.65 -4.66 -16.77
C GLN A 251 -22.50 -3.21 -16.32
N ILE A 252 -21.74 -2.95 -15.25
CA ILE A 252 -21.54 -1.61 -14.69
C ILE A 252 -20.99 -0.66 -15.76
N VAL A 253 -19.95 -1.05 -16.49
CA VAL A 253 -19.32 -0.19 -17.51
C VAL A 253 -20.29 0.09 -18.66
N GLN A 254 -21.02 -0.93 -19.13
CA GLN A 254 -21.95 -0.77 -20.25
C GLN A 254 -23.20 0.05 -19.90
N GLU A 255 -23.64 0.05 -18.65
CA GLU A 255 -24.76 0.91 -18.19
C GLU A 255 -24.44 2.40 -18.36
N HIS A 256 -23.17 2.79 -18.25
CA HIS A 256 -22.73 4.20 -18.28
C HIS A 256 -22.05 4.61 -19.58
N PHE A 257 -21.35 3.69 -20.23
CA PHE A 257 -20.55 3.99 -21.41
C PHE A 257 -20.95 3.11 -22.59
N GLN A 258 -21.11 3.73 -23.76
CA GLN A 258 -21.54 3.06 -24.98
C GLN A 258 -20.50 3.27 -26.09
N PRO A 259 -20.24 2.24 -26.93
CA PRO A 259 -19.28 2.33 -28.03
C PRO A 259 -19.70 3.36 -29.08
N GLU A 260 -18.73 3.87 -29.82
CA GLU A 260 -18.98 4.77 -30.95
C GLU A 260 -19.50 4.03 -32.17
N GLY A 261 -20.50 4.62 -32.84
CA GLY A 261 -21.13 4.08 -34.04
C GLY A 261 -22.43 3.30 -33.81
N LEU A 262 -23.42 3.56 -34.67
CA LEU A 262 -24.76 2.94 -34.64
C LEU A 262 -24.73 1.41 -34.82
N LEU A 263 -23.81 0.89 -35.64
CA LEU A 263 -23.69 -0.54 -35.93
C LEU A 263 -23.13 -1.33 -34.73
N LYS A 264 -22.08 -0.81 -34.05
CA LYS A 264 -21.51 -1.41 -32.83
C LYS A 264 -22.48 -1.35 -31.64
N ARG A 265 -23.30 -0.29 -31.57
CA ARG A 265 -24.41 -0.19 -30.60
C ARG A 265 -25.47 -1.26 -30.79
N LEU A 266 -25.80 -1.59 -32.04
CA LEU A 266 -26.78 -2.63 -32.35
C LEU A 266 -26.23 -4.04 -32.06
N SER A 267 -24.97 -4.30 -32.39
CA SER A 267 -24.32 -5.59 -32.11
C SER A 267 -24.18 -5.84 -30.61
N ASN A 268 -23.78 -4.83 -29.82
CA ASN A 268 -23.70 -4.97 -28.36
C ASN A 268 -25.07 -5.19 -27.72
N LYS A 269 -26.14 -4.56 -28.23
CA LYS A 269 -27.50 -4.86 -27.76
C LYS A 269 -27.91 -6.31 -28.05
N LEU A 270 -27.55 -6.84 -29.21
CA LEU A 270 -27.83 -8.23 -29.59
C LEU A 270 -27.02 -9.24 -28.76
N LEU A 271 -25.74 -8.95 -28.52
CA LEU A 271 -24.87 -9.74 -27.63
C LEU A 271 -25.36 -9.72 -26.18
N ASN A 272 -25.73 -8.55 -25.67
CA ASN A 272 -26.27 -8.42 -24.31
C ASN A 272 -27.59 -9.19 -24.15
N VAL A 273 -28.46 -9.17 -25.16
CA VAL A 273 -29.69 -9.99 -25.12
C VAL A 273 -29.36 -11.49 -25.13
N ALA A 274 -28.35 -11.92 -25.87
CA ALA A 274 -27.90 -13.31 -25.86
C ALA A 274 -27.28 -13.73 -24.51
N ASP A 275 -26.51 -12.85 -23.87
CA ASP A 275 -25.93 -13.09 -22.54
C ASP A 275 -27.00 -13.04 -21.43
N THR A 276 -27.97 -12.11 -21.53
CA THR A 276 -29.11 -12.02 -20.58
C THR A 276 -30.03 -13.25 -20.66
N ILE A 277 -30.12 -13.90 -21.82
CA ILE A 277 -30.87 -15.16 -21.98
C ILE A 277 -30.09 -16.37 -21.43
N ARG A 278 -28.76 -16.27 -21.32
CA ARG A 278 -27.90 -17.34 -20.78
C ARG A 278 -27.70 -17.26 -19.27
N ASP A 279 -27.77 -16.06 -18.69
CA ASP A 279 -27.43 -15.84 -17.29
C ASP A 279 -28.65 -15.38 -16.48
N ASP A 280 -29.51 -16.34 -16.13
CA ASP A 280 -30.70 -16.12 -15.29
C ASP A 280 -30.34 -16.02 -13.79
N SER A 281 -29.10 -15.65 -13.45
CA SER A 281 -28.71 -15.33 -12.07
C SER A 281 -29.00 -13.86 -11.76
N ARG A 282 -30.28 -13.59 -11.47
CA ARG A 282 -30.76 -12.33 -10.91
C ARG A 282 -29.97 -11.94 -9.64
N TRP A 283 -29.19 -10.88 -9.79
CA TRP A 283 -28.94 -9.77 -8.86
C TRP A 283 -29.19 -10.05 -7.36
N MET A 284 -28.11 -10.41 -6.66
CA MET A 284 -27.98 -10.32 -5.20
C MET A 284 -26.50 -10.02 -4.86
N GLY A 285 -26.06 -8.75 -4.89
CA GLY A 285 -24.72 -8.47 -4.38
C GLY A 285 -24.11 -7.10 -4.58
N VAL A 286 -24.53 -6.31 -5.57
CA VAL A 286 -23.95 -4.98 -5.82
C VAL A 286 -24.91 -3.89 -5.39
N ASP A 287 -24.55 -3.18 -4.33
CA ASP A 287 -25.28 -2.00 -3.90
C ASP A 287 -24.87 -0.81 -4.80
N ARG A 288 -25.84 -0.25 -5.53
CA ARG A 288 -25.68 0.89 -6.44
C ARG A 288 -26.05 2.19 -5.73
N TYR A 289 -25.15 3.17 -5.75
CA TYR A 289 -25.39 4.48 -5.14
C TYR A 289 -25.18 5.60 -6.17
N SER A 290 -26.24 6.35 -6.50
CA SER A 290 -26.09 7.63 -7.21
C SER A 290 -25.51 8.67 -6.24
N LEU A 291 -24.54 9.49 -6.64
CA LEU A 291 -23.94 10.45 -5.71
C LEU A 291 -24.90 11.56 -5.27
N ASP A 292 -25.95 11.83 -6.03
CA ASP A 292 -27.05 12.73 -5.65
C ASP A 292 -28.11 12.07 -4.75
N ILE A 293 -28.06 10.75 -4.59
CA ILE A 293 -28.83 10.01 -3.58
C ILE A 293 -27.85 9.12 -2.85
N ARG A 294 -26.94 9.77 -2.10
CA ARG A 294 -26.17 9.10 -1.05
C ARG A 294 -27.18 8.37 -0.17
N GLU A 295 -27.15 7.04 -0.15
CA GLU A 295 -27.92 6.32 0.87
C GLU A 295 -27.55 6.88 2.24
N LYS A 296 -28.56 6.95 3.11
CA LYS A 296 -28.46 7.47 4.47
C LYS A 296 -27.21 6.94 5.19
N HIS A 297 -26.77 5.71 4.93
CA HIS A 297 -25.61 5.09 5.58
C HIS A 297 -24.24 5.61 5.09
N VAL A 298 -24.03 5.83 3.78
CA VAL A 298 -22.77 6.40 3.25
C VAL A 298 -22.65 7.88 3.61
N SER A 299 -23.76 8.61 3.46
CA SER A 299 -23.90 10.01 3.91
C SER A 299 -23.62 10.13 5.42
N LEU A 300 -24.22 9.28 6.26
CA LEU A 300 -24.00 9.32 7.71
C LEU A 300 -22.53 9.08 8.09
N PHE A 301 -21.81 8.23 7.36
CA PHE A 301 -20.41 7.93 7.64
C PHE A 301 -19.47 9.06 7.18
N LEU A 302 -19.68 9.61 5.96
CA LEU A 302 -18.74 10.53 5.32
C LEU A 302 -19.09 12.01 5.54
N ASP A 303 -20.35 12.39 5.64
CA ASP A 303 -20.80 13.80 5.58
C ASP A 303 -20.47 14.58 6.86
N LYS A 304 -20.32 13.88 7.98
CA LYS A 304 -19.94 14.49 9.26
C LYS A 304 -18.43 14.67 9.40
N GLN A 305 -17.63 14.15 8.47
CA GLN A 305 -16.18 14.24 8.54
C GLN A 305 -15.69 15.57 7.97
N ILE A 306 -14.61 16.10 8.53
CA ILE A 306 -13.87 17.24 7.97
C ILE A 306 -12.54 16.71 7.42
N PRO A 307 -12.46 16.35 6.13
CA PRO A 307 -11.28 15.71 5.55
C PRO A 307 -10.19 16.74 5.27
N MET A 308 -9.48 17.21 6.31
CA MET A 308 -8.34 18.13 6.12
C MET A 308 -7.12 17.42 5.54
N ALA A 309 -6.66 16.34 6.19
CA ALA A 309 -5.51 15.57 5.72
C ALA A 309 -5.84 14.67 4.51
N THR A 310 -7.11 14.30 4.38
CA THR A 310 -7.64 13.39 3.35
C THR A 310 -8.51 14.09 2.31
N GLU A 311 -8.36 15.40 2.16
CA GLU A 311 -9.04 16.17 1.10
C GLU A 311 -8.78 15.47 -0.25
N PHE A 312 -9.81 15.36 -1.10
CA PHE A 312 -9.76 14.59 -2.36
C PHE A 312 -9.57 13.06 -2.22
N ARG A 313 -9.94 12.46 -1.08
CA ARG A 313 -10.06 10.98 -0.95
C ARG A 313 -10.89 10.36 -2.07
N GLY A 314 -10.46 9.21 -2.56
CA GLY A 314 -11.09 8.52 -3.69
C GLY A 314 -11.06 9.29 -5.02
N VAL A 315 -10.40 10.45 -5.09
CA VAL A 315 -10.39 11.30 -6.29
C VAL A 315 -8.99 11.44 -6.87
N ILE A 316 -7.99 11.72 -6.03
CA ILE A 316 -6.62 12.01 -6.50
C ILE A 316 -5.86 10.73 -6.84
N ASN A 317 -5.11 10.75 -7.94
CA ASN A 317 -4.09 9.74 -8.21
C ASN A 317 -2.85 10.03 -7.32
N PRO A 318 -2.43 9.12 -6.42
CA PRO A 318 -1.37 9.41 -5.45
C PRO A 318 -0.01 9.78 -6.06
N ILE A 319 0.28 9.29 -7.27
CA ILE A 319 1.58 9.48 -7.93
C ILE A 319 1.54 10.54 -9.06
N ASP A 320 0.39 11.15 -9.34
CA ASP A 320 0.27 12.21 -10.34
C ASP A 320 0.55 13.59 -9.73
N ILE A 321 1.80 14.07 -9.91
CA ILE A 321 2.22 15.38 -9.41
C ILE A 321 1.47 16.55 -10.06
N GLN A 322 1.02 16.41 -11.31
CA GLN A 322 0.31 17.49 -12.01
C GLN A 322 -1.11 17.61 -11.49
N GLU A 323 -1.77 16.49 -11.22
CA GLU A 323 -3.06 16.50 -10.53
C GLU A 323 -2.94 17.08 -9.12
N TYR A 324 -1.88 16.74 -8.37
CA TYR A 324 -1.66 17.33 -7.06
C TYR A 324 -1.52 18.87 -7.14
N LYS A 325 -0.74 19.38 -8.10
CA LYS A 325 -0.56 20.81 -8.33
C LYS A 325 -1.85 21.52 -8.76
N SER A 326 -2.63 20.92 -9.66
CA SER A 326 -3.89 21.52 -10.13
C SER A 326 -4.92 21.69 -9.02
N ARG A 327 -4.79 20.91 -7.94
CA ARG A 327 -5.60 20.97 -6.72
C ARG A 327 -4.96 21.78 -5.59
N ASN A 328 -4.14 22.79 -5.93
CA ASN A 328 -3.42 23.64 -4.98
C ASN A 328 -2.29 22.95 -4.18
N GLY A 329 -1.86 21.74 -4.54
CA GLY A 329 -0.67 21.13 -3.95
C GLY A 329 0.58 21.98 -4.16
N PHE A 330 1.49 21.97 -3.18
CA PHE A 330 2.69 22.83 -3.11
C PHE A 330 2.43 24.34 -3.01
N ARG A 331 1.18 24.79 -2.97
CA ARG A 331 0.86 26.22 -2.79
C ARG A 331 1.29 26.71 -1.41
N GLY A 332 1.10 25.89 -0.37
CA GLY A 332 1.54 26.18 0.99
C GLY A 332 3.07 26.27 1.06
N LEU A 333 3.75 25.24 0.52
CA LEU A 333 5.21 25.23 0.43
C LEU A 333 5.78 26.43 -0.34
N ALA A 334 5.16 26.79 -1.47
CA ALA A 334 5.61 27.93 -2.26
C ALA A 334 5.48 29.26 -1.47
N ARG A 335 4.46 29.41 -0.63
CA ARG A 335 4.34 30.57 0.28
C ARG A 335 5.44 30.55 1.33
N VAL A 336 5.64 29.40 1.98
CA VAL A 336 6.70 29.20 2.99
C VAL A 336 8.06 29.59 2.44
N LEU A 337 8.46 29.04 1.29
CA LEU A 337 9.80 29.25 0.74
C LEU A 337 10.03 30.64 0.13
N LYS A 338 8.98 31.30 -0.40
CA LYS A 338 9.13 32.57 -1.14
C LYS A 338 8.80 33.81 -0.32
N LYS A 339 7.98 33.66 0.72
CA LYS A 339 7.36 34.81 1.39
C LYS A 339 7.50 34.82 2.91
N MET A 340 8.02 33.74 3.50
CA MET A 340 8.14 33.62 4.95
C MET A 340 9.58 33.35 5.34
N LYS A 341 10.00 33.87 6.48
CA LYS A 341 11.23 33.50 7.17
C LYS A 341 10.98 32.25 8.01
N PRO A 342 12.01 31.43 8.31
CA PRO A 342 11.85 30.22 9.11
C PRO A 342 11.13 30.44 10.45
N ALA A 343 11.43 31.54 11.14
CA ALA A 343 10.77 31.91 12.40
C ALA A 343 9.26 32.17 12.25
N GLU A 344 8.83 32.81 11.15
CA GLU A 344 7.42 33.09 10.86
C GLU A 344 6.64 31.79 10.57
N VAL A 345 7.31 30.80 9.97
CA VAL A 345 6.72 29.46 9.76
C VAL A 345 6.49 28.76 11.10
N ILE A 346 7.46 28.82 12.02
CA ILE A 346 7.34 28.25 13.36
C ILE A 346 6.20 28.94 14.14
N GLU A 347 6.06 30.25 14.00
CA GLU A 347 4.99 31.03 14.60
C GLU A 347 3.62 30.59 14.05
N GLU A 348 3.44 30.52 12.72
CA GLU A 348 2.17 30.08 12.10
C GLU A 348 1.79 28.65 12.56
N ILE A 349 2.76 27.74 12.65
CA ILE A 349 2.52 26.37 13.16
C ILE A 349 2.18 26.39 14.66
N THR A 350 2.76 27.29 15.44
CA THR A 350 2.44 27.46 16.86
C THR A 350 1.01 27.99 17.03
N GLU A 351 0.63 29.01 16.26
CA GLU A 351 -0.70 29.62 16.26
C GLU A 351 -1.80 28.67 15.78
N SER A 352 -1.47 27.78 14.83
CA SER A 352 -2.41 26.73 14.37
C SER A 352 -2.86 25.78 15.49
N GLY A 353 -2.10 25.72 16.59
CA GLY A 353 -2.36 24.81 17.70
C GLY A 353 -2.17 23.33 17.36
N ILE A 354 -1.53 23.00 16.23
CA ILE A 354 -1.34 21.60 15.84
C ILE A 354 -0.43 20.87 16.84
N ARG A 355 -0.86 19.66 17.21
CA ARG A 355 -0.17 18.77 18.15
C ARG A 355 0.24 17.49 17.42
N GLY A 356 1.30 16.84 17.90
CA GLY A 356 1.80 15.59 17.37
C GLY A 356 0.70 14.52 17.32
N ARG A 357 0.52 13.89 16.16
CA ARG A 357 -0.57 12.94 15.90
C ARG A 357 -0.24 11.48 16.18
N GLY A 358 1.02 11.16 16.48
CA GLY A 358 1.45 9.82 16.93
C GLY A 358 1.19 9.53 18.41
N GLY A 359 0.04 9.96 18.96
CA GLY A 359 -0.37 9.65 20.35
C GLY A 359 0.13 10.61 21.44
N GLY A 360 1.40 11.01 21.45
CA GLY A 360 1.97 11.83 22.53
C GLY A 360 1.45 13.28 22.62
N GLY A 361 0.86 13.81 21.54
CA GLY A 361 0.16 15.09 21.57
C GLY A 361 1.01 16.31 21.96
N PHE A 362 2.33 16.28 21.79
CA PHE A 362 3.16 17.46 22.09
C PHE A 362 2.92 18.59 21.06
N PRO A 363 2.87 19.87 21.46
CA PRO A 363 2.66 20.98 20.52
C PRO A 363 3.76 21.06 19.46
N SER A 364 3.41 20.98 18.18
CA SER A 364 4.38 20.86 17.09
C SER A 364 5.24 22.12 16.93
N GLY A 365 4.63 23.31 17.02
CA GLY A 365 5.36 24.58 16.94
C GLY A 365 6.41 24.75 18.03
N LYS A 366 6.08 24.34 19.27
CA LYS A 366 7.05 24.30 20.38
C LYS A 366 8.21 23.34 20.10
N LYS A 367 7.93 22.16 19.54
CA LYS A 367 8.97 21.20 19.14
C LYS A 367 9.88 21.78 18.07
N TRP A 368 9.32 22.43 17.05
CA TRP A 368 10.09 23.04 15.97
C TRP A 368 10.97 24.18 16.47
N LYS A 369 10.43 25.04 17.34
CA LYS A 369 11.19 26.11 18.00
C LYS A 369 12.41 25.57 18.75
N MET A 370 12.22 24.53 19.57
CA MET A 370 13.32 23.90 20.31
C MET A 370 14.44 23.39 19.41
N VAL A 371 14.09 22.80 18.25
CA VAL A 371 15.08 22.31 17.26
C VAL A 371 15.78 23.47 16.55
N ALA A 372 15.03 24.51 16.17
CA ALA A 372 15.59 25.69 15.52
C ALA A 372 16.61 26.40 16.43
N GLU A 373 16.34 26.46 17.74
CA GLU A 373 17.21 27.09 18.75
C GLU A 373 18.47 26.28 19.09
N GLN A 374 18.55 24.98 18.75
CA GLN A 374 19.76 24.21 19.00
C GLN A 374 20.93 24.69 18.14
N PRO A 375 22.14 24.83 18.72
CA PRO A 375 23.35 25.11 17.97
C PRO A 375 23.76 23.89 17.14
N GLY A 376 24.33 24.14 15.96
CA GLY A 376 24.82 23.09 15.04
C GLY A 376 24.23 23.22 13.64
N ASP A 377 25.08 22.98 12.65
CA ASP A 377 24.73 23.13 11.23
C ASP A 377 23.99 21.90 10.68
N VAL A 378 24.08 20.76 11.37
CA VAL A 378 23.48 19.50 10.96
C VAL A 378 22.22 19.23 11.77
N LYS A 379 21.07 19.26 11.08
CA LYS A 379 19.75 18.97 11.65
C LYS A 379 18.96 18.08 10.68
N TYR A 380 18.01 17.32 11.23
CA TYR A 380 17.25 16.34 10.47
C TYR A 380 15.74 16.52 10.69
N ILE A 381 14.96 16.24 9.65
CA ILE A 381 13.54 15.93 9.76
C ILE A 381 13.35 14.43 9.64
N ILE A 382 12.72 13.80 10.64
CA ILE A 382 12.39 12.38 10.58
C ILE A 382 10.87 12.25 10.51
N CYS A 383 10.37 11.65 9.44
CA CYS A 383 8.99 11.21 9.32
C CYS A 383 8.91 9.77 9.86
N ASN A 384 8.22 9.60 10.99
CA ASN A 384 7.96 8.29 11.57
C ASN A 384 6.72 7.68 10.90
N GLY A 385 6.93 6.72 10.01
CA GLY A 385 5.92 5.87 9.39
C GLY A 385 6.02 4.42 9.86
N ASP A 386 6.46 4.19 11.10
CA ASP A 386 6.55 2.86 11.70
C ASP A 386 5.17 2.28 12.03
N GLU A 387 4.17 3.13 12.32
CA GLU A 387 2.76 2.81 12.61
C GLU A 387 2.54 1.43 13.28
N GLY A 388 3.28 1.17 14.36
CA GLY A 388 3.33 -0.15 15.00
C GLY A 388 2.08 -0.51 15.82
N ASP A 389 1.24 0.48 16.15
CA ASP A 389 0.04 0.29 16.97
C ASP A 389 -1.00 -0.58 16.26
N PRO A 390 -1.42 -1.73 16.83
CA PRO A 390 -2.44 -2.57 16.21
C PRO A 390 -3.75 -1.82 16.00
N GLY A 391 -4.28 -1.83 14.78
CA GLY A 391 -5.50 -1.10 14.42
C GLY A 391 -5.26 0.29 13.83
N ALA A 392 -4.03 0.82 13.90
CA ALA A 392 -3.64 2.03 13.18
C ALA A 392 -3.30 1.71 11.71
N PHE A 393 -3.78 2.57 10.81
CA PHE A 393 -3.49 2.52 9.37
C PHE A 393 -3.60 3.91 8.71
N MET A 394 -3.67 4.96 9.52
CA MET A 394 -3.79 6.34 9.08
C MET A 394 -2.52 6.83 8.40
N ASP A 395 -1.34 6.43 8.89
CA ASP A 395 -0.06 6.83 8.33
C ASP A 395 0.19 6.06 7.03
N ARG A 396 -0.03 4.73 7.01
CA ARG A 396 0.00 3.93 5.77
C ARG A 396 -0.92 4.54 4.71
N MET A 397 -2.16 4.86 5.07
CA MET A 397 -3.10 5.50 4.15
C MET A 397 -2.56 6.82 3.61
N LEU A 398 -1.98 7.68 4.45
CA LEU A 398 -1.44 8.97 4.01
C LEU A 398 -0.22 8.80 3.10
N LEU A 399 0.67 7.86 3.41
CA LEU A 399 1.86 7.58 2.61
C LEU A 399 1.50 6.98 1.25
N GLU A 400 0.56 6.03 1.20
CA GLU A 400 0.09 5.43 -0.05
C GLU A 400 -0.73 6.39 -0.90
N SER A 401 -1.58 7.22 -0.27
CA SER A 401 -2.62 7.97 -0.98
C SER A 401 -2.29 9.44 -1.21
N TYR A 402 -1.43 10.02 -0.38
CA TYR A 402 -1.09 11.44 -0.40
C TYR A 402 0.43 11.70 -0.16
N PRO A 403 1.34 10.98 -0.83
CA PRO A 403 2.77 11.09 -0.56
C PRO A 403 3.29 12.52 -0.73
N TYR A 404 2.81 13.25 -1.74
CA TYR A 404 3.23 14.64 -1.97
C TYR A 404 2.85 15.60 -0.84
N ARG A 405 1.76 15.34 -0.09
CA ARG A 405 1.40 16.14 1.09
C ARG A 405 2.41 15.97 2.21
N ILE A 406 2.85 14.73 2.43
CA ILE A 406 3.84 14.42 3.46
C ILE A 406 5.19 15.05 3.09
N ILE A 407 5.60 14.94 1.82
CA ILE A 407 6.80 15.58 1.30
C ILE A 407 6.72 17.10 1.45
N GLU A 408 5.60 17.72 1.09
CA GLU A 408 5.37 19.16 1.28
C GLU A 408 5.54 19.59 2.74
N GLY A 409 4.95 18.84 3.67
CA GLY A 409 5.08 19.08 5.11
C GLY A 409 6.52 18.92 5.61
N MET A 410 7.24 17.89 5.16
CA MET A 410 8.63 17.65 5.54
C MET A 410 9.57 18.75 5.03
N VAL A 411 9.40 19.20 3.79
CA VAL A 411 10.23 20.29 3.24
C VAL A 411 9.94 21.60 3.97
N ALA A 412 8.68 21.90 4.27
CA ALA A 412 8.31 23.08 5.05
C ALA A 412 8.91 23.02 6.48
N ALA A 413 8.87 21.85 7.12
CA ALA A 413 9.49 21.63 8.43
C ALA A 413 11.01 21.80 8.37
N GLY A 414 11.66 21.23 7.36
CA GLY A 414 13.11 21.31 7.17
C GLY A 414 13.58 22.74 6.96
N TYR A 415 12.85 23.49 6.12
CA TYR A 415 13.07 24.93 5.95
C TYR A 415 12.93 25.70 7.27
N ALA A 416 11.87 25.42 8.04
CA ALA A 416 11.58 26.14 9.28
C ALA A 416 12.63 25.92 10.37
N VAL A 417 13.18 24.71 10.50
CA VAL A 417 14.13 24.37 11.57
C VAL A 417 15.61 24.41 11.13
N GLY A 418 15.86 24.62 9.84
CA GLY A 418 17.21 24.61 9.26
C GLY A 418 17.78 23.19 9.11
N ALA A 419 16.94 22.21 8.78
CA ALA A 419 17.36 20.83 8.52
C ALA A 419 17.49 20.58 7.01
N PRO A 420 18.71 20.36 6.48
CA PRO A 420 18.93 20.10 5.06
C PRO A 420 18.51 18.69 4.62
N GLU A 421 18.39 17.74 5.57
CA GLU A 421 18.03 16.34 5.27
C GLU A 421 16.73 15.91 5.95
N GLY A 422 15.94 15.15 5.20
CA GLY A 422 14.70 14.52 5.63
C GLY A 422 14.77 13.01 5.43
N ILE A 423 14.35 12.24 6.44
CA ILE A 423 14.38 10.77 6.44
C ILE A 423 12.97 10.26 6.66
N PHE A 424 12.53 9.35 5.81
CA PHE A 424 11.35 8.51 6.04
C PHE A 424 11.80 7.24 6.75
N TYR A 425 11.34 7.04 7.98
CA TYR A 425 11.49 5.78 8.69
C TYR A 425 10.17 5.01 8.55
N ILE A 426 10.10 4.09 7.60
CA ILE A 426 8.90 3.30 7.30
C ILE A 426 9.12 1.88 7.79
N ARG A 427 8.10 1.29 8.42
CA ARG A 427 8.12 -0.12 8.83
C ARG A 427 8.27 -1.05 7.61
N ALA A 428 8.59 -2.32 7.88
CA ALA A 428 8.83 -3.30 6.83
C ALA A 428 7.55 -3.89 6.21
N GLU A 429 6.43 -3.86 6.95
CA GLU A 429 5.10 -4.31 6.50
C GLU A 429 4.30 -3.21 5.81
#